data_AF-A0A7L4KSE2-F1
#
_entry.id   AF-A0A7L4KSE2-F1
#
_cell.length_a   1.000
_cell.length_b   1.000
_cell.length_c   1.000
_cell.angle_alpha   90.00
_cell.angle_beta   90.00
_cell.angle_gamma   90.00
#
_symmetry.space_group_name_H-M   'P 1'
#
loop_
_entity.id
_entity.type
_entity.pdbx_description
1 polymer ?
#
loop_
_entity_poly.entity_id
_entity_poly.type
_entity_poly.pdbx_seq_one_letter_code
_entity_poly.pdbx_strand_id
1 'polypeptide(L)'
;QGYRRVWAGLRGLKLAFYRGPQDHEPLEVLDLGELVAVQAEGGGLVLRLRGQEVTMKMESWETQEMWRGFILTMTKVGAGRCPGCRGARDPSVPSPRVPPQKKIPRDLALLPGHIFQLLEALREERDRKESPVSPATPVVPGCFFEVTRPEAERLLEQSAGRGNLVLRPGGHGQGVSVTTRQELNGTALLKHYRVKREAQGYVIDVETPHRCSSLAEVVQFFVERSKGSLQPLYPEYSSHL
;
A
#
# COMPACT_ATOMS: atom_id res chain seq x y z
N GLN A 1 -22.02 -0.42 26.44
CA GLN A 1 -20.84 0.15 25.77
C GLN A 1 -21.27 1.39 25.00
N GLY A 2 -20.60 2.52 25.22
CA GLY A 2 -20.95 3.78 24.59
C GLY A 2 -20.30 3.94 23.21
N TYR A 3 -20.89 4.80 22.37
CA TYR A 3 -20.27 5.20 21.11
C TYR A 3 -19.13 6.19 21.37
N ARG A 4 -18.03 6.04 20.64
CA ARG A 4 -16.91 6.98 20.64
C ARG A 4 -16.97 7.84 19.38
N ARG A 5 -16.93 9.17 19.53
CA ARG A 5 -16.83 10.08 18.39
C ARG A 5 -15.40 10.04 17.83
N VAL A 6 -15.27 9.73 16.55
CA VAL A 6 -14.01 9.65 15.80
C VAL A 6 -14.20 10.23 14.41
N TRP A 7 -13.09 10.59 13.77
CA TRP A 7 -13.07 10.90 12.34
C TRP A 7 -12.92 9.61 11.56
N ALA A 8 -13.53 9.52 10.38
CA ALA A 8 -13.44 8.35 9.52
C ALA A 8 -12.99 8.76 8.11
N GLY A 9 -12.09 7.98 7.53
CA GLY A 9 -11.61 8.14 6.17
C GLY A 9 -11.71 6.83 5.40
N LEU A 10 -12.24 6.88 4.17
CA LEU A 10 -12.28 5.73 3.27
C LEU A 10 -11.21 5.89 2.19
N ARG A 11 -10.28 4.93 2.13
CA ARG A 11 -9.24 4.90 1.10
C ARG A 11 -9.11 3.49 0.51
N GLY A 12 -9.52 3.33 -0.75
CA GLY A 12 -9.55 2.01 -1.38
C GLY A 12 -10.50 1.06 -0.65
N LEU A 13 -9.98 -0.09 -0.21
CA LEU A 13 -10.72 -1.06 0.62
C LEU A 13 -10.45 -0.89 2.12
N LYS A 14 -9.81 0.20 2.55
CA LYS A 14 -9.52 0.45 3.96
C LYS A 14 -10.43 1.55 4.49
N LEU A 15 -11.13 1.27 5.59
CA LEU A 15 -11.86 2.26 6.38
C LEU A 15 -11.07 2.53 7.65
N ALA A 16 -10.53 3.73 7.77
CA ALA A 16 -9.63 4.13 8.85
C ALA A 16 -10.31 5.14 9.78
N PHE A 17 -10.06 5.02 11.09
CA PHE A 17 -10.59 5.92 12.11
C PHE A 17 -9.49 6.74 12.77
N TYR A 18 -9.73 8.01 13.03
CA TYR A 18 -8.75 8.97 13.54
C TYR A 18 -9.31 9.74 14.76
N ARG A 19 -8.42 10.26 15.61
CA ARG A 19 -8.83 11.09 16.76
C ARG A 19 -9.10 12.52 16.31
N GLY A 20 -8.36 13.02 15.33
CA GLY A 20 -8.45 14.35 14.74
C GLY A 20 -8.26 14.34 13.22
N PRO A 21 -8.60 15.45 12.55
CA PRO A 21 -8.53 15.57 11.09
C PRO A 21 -7.10 15.72 10.54
N GLN A 22 -6.12 16.03 11.39
CA GLN A 22 -4.71 16.17 11.00
C GLN A 22 -3.85 14.96 11.43
N ASP A 23 -4.47 13.93 11.99
CA ASP A 23 -3.74 12.76 12.45
C ASP A 23 -3.22 11.96 11.25
N HIS A 24 -1.93 11.63 11.27
CA HIS A 24 -1.31 10.79 10.24
C HIS A 24 -1.48 9.29 10.52
N GLU A 25 -1.73 8.91 11.79
CA GLU A 25 -1.89 7.52 12.21
C GLU A 25 -3.33 7.23 12.61
N PRO A 26 -3.94 6.17 12.04
CA PRO A 26 -5.30 5.77 12.40
C PRO A 26 -5.31 5.03 13.74
N LEU A 27 -6.33 5.31 14.55
CA LEU A 27 -6.65 4.57 15.77
C LEU A 27 -7.00 3.10 15.47
N GLU A 28 -7.69 2.89 14.36
CA GLU A 28 -8.17 1.58 13.93
C GLU A 28 -8.37 1.60 12.41
N VAL A 29 -8.08 0.48 11.74
CA VAL A 29 -8.28 0.31 10.30
C VAL A 29 -9.04 -0.99 10.06
N LEU A 30 -10.17 -0.89 9.37
CA LEU A 30 -10.95 -2.02 8.90
C LEU A 30 -10.59 -2.36 7.46
N ASP A 31 -10.26 -3.63 7.21
CA ASP A 31 -10.10 -4.16 5.87
C ASP A 31 -11.46 -4.56 5.29
N LEU A 32 -12.03 -3.68 4.47
CA LEU A 32 -13.30 -3.91 3.79
C LEU A 32 -13.21 -4.98 2.68
N GLY A 33 -12.02 -5.52 2.38
CA GLY A 33 -11.89 -6.73 1.57
C GLY A 33 -12.54 -7.96 2.22
N GLU A 34 -12.64 -7.95 3.55
CA GLU A 34 -13.30 -8.99 4.36
C GLU A 34 -14.78 -8.67 4.66
N LEU A 35 -15.32 -7.62 4.05
CA LEU A 35 -16.71 -7.19 4.25
C LEU A 35 -17.68 -8.20 3.65
N VAL A 36 -18.60 -8.69 4.48
CA VAL A 36 -19.63 -9.66 4.12
C VAL A 36 -20.97 -8.97 3.86
N ALA A 37 -21.33 -8.00 4.70
CA ALA A 37 -22.61 -7.29 4.59
C ALA A 37 -22.55 -5.88 5.20
N VAL A 38 -23.42 -5.01 4.68
CA VAL A 38 -23.68 -3.67 5.20
C VAL A 38 -25.17 -3.53 5.43
N GLN A 39 -25.57 -3.27 6.67
CA GLN A 39 -26.97 -3.14 7.09
C GLN A 39 -27.19 -1.80 7.78
N ALA A 40 -28.32 -1.16 7.49
CA ALA A 40 -28.76 0.04 8.20
C ALA A 40 -29.79 -0.40 9.25
N GLU A 41 -29.41 -0.38 10.53
CA GLU A 41 -30.25 -0.83 11.63
C GLU A 41 -30.19 0.17 12.80
N GLY A 42 -31.34 0.52 13.38
CA GLY A 42 -31.40 1.31 14.62
C GLY A 42 -30.73 2.69 14.56
N GLY A 43 -30.73 3.34 13.40
CA GLY A 43 -30.05 4.64 13.19
C GLY A 43 -28.52 4.54 13.14
N GLY A 44 -27.98 3.35 12.88
CA GLY A 44 -26.56 3.12 12.64
C GLY A 44 -26.33 2.26 11.41
N LEU A 45 -25.09 2.30 10.93
CA LEU A 45 -24.59 1.46 9.85
C LEU A 45 -23.77 0.31 10.46
N VAL A 46 -24.26 -0.90 10.29
CA VAL A 46 -23.62 -2.14 10.77
C VAL A 46 -22.80 -2.74 9.63
N LEU A 47 -21.49 -2.83 9.84
CA LEU A 47 -20.52 -3.45 8.94
C LEU A 47 -20.16 -4.84 9.49
N ARG A 48 -20.54 -5.88 8.76
CA ARG A 48 -20.23 -7.28 9.13
C ARG A 48 -19.03 -7.73 8.31
N LEU A 49 -17.89 -7.93 8.96
CA LEU A 49 -16.67 -8.49 8.37
C LEU A 49 -16.50 -9.95 8.82
N ARG A 50 -15.67 -10.73 8.13
CA ARG A 50 -15.50 -12.17 8.44
C ARG A 50 -15.10 -12.50 9.88
N GLY A 51 -14.38 -11.59 10.55
CA GLY A 51 -13.90 -11.78 11.92
C GLY A 51 -14.45 -10.79 12.96
N GLN A 52 -15.23 -9.80 12.53
CA GLN A 52 -15.73 -8.76 13.44
C GLN A 52 -16.96 -8.05 12.90
N GLU A 53 -17.74 -7.45 13.80
CA GLU A 53 -18.89 -6.62 13.48
C GLU A 53 -18.68 -5.24 14.08
N VAL A 54 -18.87 -4.19 13.27
CA VAL A 54 -18.66 -2.81 13.68
C VAL A 54 -19.92 -2.01 13.40
N THR A 55 -20.43 -1.32 14.42
CA THR A 55 -21.58 -0.42 14.28
C THR A 55 -21.12 1.03 14.30
N MET A 56 -21.41 1.76 13.22
CA MET A 56 -21.13 3.18 13.09
C MET A 56 -22.41 3.98 13.25
N LYS A 57 -22.34 5.13 13.92
CA LYS A 57 -23.44 6.11 13.96
C LYS A 57 -22.99 7.40 13.29
N MET A 58 -23.89 7.97 12.50
CA MET A 58 -23.68 9.21 11.79
C MET A 58 -24.59 10.30 12.36
N GLU A 59 -24.25 11.55 12.09
CA GLU A 59 -25.00 12.73 12.54
C GLU A 59 -26.36 12.88 11.86
N SER A 60 -26.53 12.31 10.66
CA SER A 60 -27.75 12.36 9.89
C SER A 60 -27.96 11.09 9.07
N TRP A 61 -29.23 10.85 8.71
CA TRP A 61 -29.62 9.81 7.76
C TRP A 61 -28.93 9.99 6.40
N GLU A 62 -28.77 11.23 5.95
CA GLU A 62 -28.11 11.55 4.68
C GLU A 62 -26.64 11.13 4.69
N THR A 63 -25.91 11.48 5.76
CA THR A 63 -24.52 11.07 5.95
C THR A 63 -24.42 9.56 6.06
N GLN A 64 -25.36 8.90 6.74
CA GLN A 64 -25.42 7.43 6.81
C GLN A 64 -25.59 6.77 5.43
N GLU A 65 -26.54 7.23 4.62
CA GLU A 65 -26.78 6.69 3.27
C GLU A 65 -25.61 6.99 2.32
N MET A 66 -24.98 8.16 2.46
CA MET A 66 -23.73 8.47 1.78
C MET A 66 -22.65 7.44 2.13
N TRP A 67 -22.33 7.24 3.40
CA TRP A 67 -21.31 6.27 3.83
C TRP A 67 -21.64 4.83 3.39
N ARG A 68 -22.91 4.43 3.48
CA ARG A 68 -23.38 3.14 2.97
C ARG A 68 -23.08 2.99 1.47
N GLY A 69 -23.40 4.01 0.68
CA GLY A 69 -23.17 4.03 -0.75
C GLY A 69 -21.68 3.96 -1.12
N PHE A 70 -20.85 4.73 -0.42
CA PHE A 70 -19.40 4.71 -0.61
C PHE A 70 -18.78 3.35 -0.31
N ILE A 71 -19.12 2.76 0.85
CA ILE A 71 -18.59 1.46 1.27
C ILE A 71 -19.01 0.35 0.29
N LEU A 72 -20.29 0.29 -0.08
CA LEU A 72 -20.80 -0.73 -1.03
C LEU A 72 -20.16 -0.60 -2.41
N THR A 73 -20.01 0.63 -2.91
CA THR A 73 -19.42 0.91 -4.22
C THR A 73 -17.93 0.52 -4.26
N MET A 74 -17.20 0.77 -3.17
CA MET A 74 -15.77 0.45 -3.09
C MET A 74 -15.51 -1.04 -2.93
N THR A 75 -16.36 -1.74 -2.20
CA THR A 75 -16.17 -3.16 -1.85
C THR A 75 -16.71 -4.11 -2.91
N LYS A 76 -17.66 -3.66 -3.73
CA LYS A 76 -18.42 -4.53 -4.65
C LYS A 76 -18.73 -5.86 -3.97
N VAL A 77 -19.29 -5.80 -2.76
CA VAL A 77 -20.05 -6.93 -2.24
C VAL A 77 -21.18 -7.09 -3.23
N GLY A 78 -20.99 -7.98 -4.20
CA GLY A 78 -22.00 -8.26 -5.19
C GLY A 78 -23.27 -8.56 -4.43
N ALA A 79 -24.33 -7.80 -4.70
CA ALA A 79 -25.68 -8.32 -4.63
C ALA A 79 -25.69 -9.56 -5.55
N GLY A 80 -25.27 -10.68 -4.99
CA GLY A 80 -24.80 -11.84 -5.71
C GLY A 80 -25.58 -13.04 -5.24
N ARG A 81 -26.83 -13.13 -5.70
CA ARG A 81 -27.44 -14.41 -6.10
C ARG A 81 -28.72 -14.17 -6.91
N CYS A 82 -28.58 -14.21 -8.23
CA CYS A 82 -29.68 -14.69 -9.08
C CYS A 82 -29.70 -16.22 -8.96
N PRO A 83 -30.80 -16.86 -8.54
CA PRO A 83 -30.87 -18.33 -8.39
C PRO A 83 -30.82 -19.15 -9.69
N GLY A 84 -30.75 -18.50 -10.86
CA GLY A 84 -31.09 -19.14 -12.14
C GLY A 84 -29.95 -19.72 -12.98
N CYS A 85 -28.68 -19.41 -12.73
CA CYS A 85 -27.62 -19.77 -13.68
C CYS A 85 -26.83 -21.02 -13.23
N ARG A 86 -27.47 -22.19 -13.28
CA ARG A 86 -26.79 -23.49 -13.30
C ARG A 86 -26.58 -23.91 -14.76
N GLY A 87 -25.52 -23.39 -15.37
CA GLY A 87 -25.07 -23.80 -16.71
C GLY A 87 -23.61 -24.23 -16.63
N ALA A 88 -23.34 -25.48 -17.04
CA ALA A 88 -22.04 -26.12 -17.05
C ALA A 88 -20.98 -25.25 -17.75
N ARG A 89 -19.80 -25.13 -17.15
CA ARG A 89 -18.67 -24.37 -17.70
C ARG A 89 -17.63 -25.34 -18.25
N ASP A 90 -17.36 -25.25 -19.54
CA ASP A 90 -16.29 -25.96 -20.25
C ASP A 90 -14.91 -25.48 -19.73
N PRO A 91 -14.03 -26.39 -19.27
CA PRO A 91 -12.73 -26.04 -18.69
C PRO A 91 -11.66 -25.61 -19.72
N SER A 92 -11.96 -25.60 -21.03
CA SER A 92 -10.95 -25.37 -22.08
C SER A 92 -10.83 -23.93 -22.60
N VAL A 93 -11.68 -22.99 -22.16
CA VAL A 93 -11.63 -21.59 -22.61
C VAL A 93 -11.16 -20.67 -21.47
N PRO A 94 -10.00 -20.00 -21.60
CA PRO A 94 -9.62 -18.93 -20.68
C PRO A 94 -10.63 -17.80 -20.82
N SER A 95 -11.51 -17.66 -19.83
CA SER A 95 -12.42 -16.52 -19.75
C SER A 95 -11.58 -15.23 -19.73
N PRO A 96 -11.85 -14.24 -20.61
CA PRO A 96 -11.25 -12.92 -20.44
C PRO A 96 -11.63 -12.43 -19.04
N ARG A 97 -10.63 -12.22 -18.20
CA ARG A 97 -10.82 -11.61 -16.86
C ARG A 97 -11.17 -10.15 -17.10
N VAL A 98 -12.42 -9.88 -17.46
CA VAL A 98 -12.95 -8.52 -17.42
C VAL A 98 -12.87 -8.09 -15.95
N PRO A 99 -12.07 -7.07 -15.60
CA PRO A 99 -12.00 -6.60 -14.24
C PRO A 99 -13.41 -6.17 -13.83
N PRO A 100 -13.89 -6.55 -12.64
CA PRO A 100 -15.22 -6.16 -12.21
C PRO A 100 -15.31 -4.64 -12.15
N GLN A 101 -16.03 -4.03 -13.10
CA GLN A 101 -16.33 -2.60 -13.10
C GLN A 101 -17.05 -2.27 -11.78
N LYS A 102 -16.49 -1.35 -10.99
CA LYS A 102 -17.18 -0.79 -9.82
C LYS A 102 -18.30 0.11 -10.35
N LYS A 103 -19.54 -0.15 -9.94
CA LYS A 103 -20.73 0.60 -10.36
C LYS A 103 -21.47 1.04 -9.11
N ILE A 104 -22.00 2.26 -9.14
CA ILE A 104 -22.84 2.78 -8.05
C ILE A 104 -24.13 1.94 -8.00
N PRO A 105 -24.48 1.36 -6.84
CA PRO A 105 -25.76 0.67 -6.66
C PRO A 105 -26.94 1.61 -6.93
N ARG A 106 -27.95 1.12 -7.66
CA ARG A 106 -29.11 1.94 -8.09
C ARG A 106 -30.17 2.13 -7.00
N ASP A 107 -30.05 1.39 -5.90
CA ASP A 107 -30.96 1.35 -4.75
C ASP A 107 -30.56 2.35 -3.64
N LEU A 108 -29.62 3.26 -3.90
CA LEU A 108 -29.16 4.25 -2.93
C LEU A 108 -29.89 5.59 -3.07
N ALA A 109 -30.37 6.12 -1.95
CA ALA A 109 -31.00 7.44 -1.88
C ALA A 109 -29.93 8.55 -1.75
N LEU A 110 -29.09 8.72 -2.77
CA LEU A 110 -28.02 9.73 -2.77
C LEU A 110 -28.47 11.05 -3.40
N LEU A 111 -28.07 12.17 -2.78
CA LEU A 111 -28.19 13.49 -3.39
C LEU A 111 -27.26 13.61 -4.61
N PRO A 112 -27.58 14.47 -5.60
CA PRO A 112 -26.74 14.68 -6.78
C PRO A 112 -25.27 14.99 -6.46
N GLY A 113 -25.01 15.79 -5.42
CA GLY A 113 -23.65 16.09 -4.95
C GLY A 113 -22.90 14.86 -4.42
N HIS A 114 -23.57 13.97 -3.69
CA HIS A 114 -22.98 12.72 -3.20
C HIS A 114 -22.72 11.74 -4.34
N ILE A 115 -23.61 11.70 -5.34
CA ILE A 115 -23.40 10.92 -6.57
C ILE A 115 -22.14 11.42 -7.27
N PHE A 116 -21.97 12.73 -7.40
CA PHE A 116 -20.77 13.31 -8.00
C PHE A 116 -19.51 12.92 -7.21
N GLN A 117 -19.48 13.12 -5.90
CA GLN A 117 -18.34 12.72 -5.05
C GLN A 117 -18.01 11.22 -5.17
N LEU A 118 -19.03 10.37 -5.28
CA LEU A 118 -18.85 8.94 -5.46
C LEU A 118 -18.31 8.58 -6.85
N LEU A 119 -18.72 9.32 -7.90
CA LEU A 119 -18.13 9.21 -9.24
C LEU A 119 -16.67 9.65 -9.26
N GLU A 120 -16.33 10.74 -8.54
CA GLU A 120 -14.94 11.19 -8.38
C GLU A 120 -14.11 10.13 -7.64
N ALA A 121 -14.62 9.58 -6.53
CA ALA A 121 -13.96 8.51 -5.78
C ALA A 121 -13.79 7.23 -6.63
N LEU A 122 -14.78 6.91 -7.47
CA LEU A 122 -14.67 5.82 -8.45
C LEU A 122 -13.63 6.10 -9.53
N ARG A 123 -13.52 7.36 -9.99
CA ARG A 123 -12.50 7.79 -10.93
C ARG A 123 -11.12 7.68 -10.30
N GLU A 124 -10.92 8.18 -9.08
CA GLU A 124 -9.67 8.07 -8.33
C GLU A 124 -9.31 6.61 -8.04
N GLU A 125 -10.28 5.77 -7.71
CA GLU A 125 -10.08 4.34 -7.48
C GLU A 125 -9.77 3.58 -8.77
N ARG A 126 -10.39 4.00 -9.88
CA ARG A 126 -10.03 3.53 -11.22
C ARG A 126 -8.63 4.00 -11.55
N ASP A 127 -8.30 5.26 -11.37
CA ASP A 127 -6.96 5.81 -11.57
C ASP A 127 -5.97 5.21 -10.58
N ARG A 128 -6.37 4.65 -9.44
CA ARG A 128 -5.50 3.85 -8.55
C ARG A 128 -5.27 2.42 -9.08
N LYS A 129 -6.23 1.87 -9.83
CA LYS A 129 -6.16 0.55 -10.47
C LYS A 129 -5.58 0.59 -11.88
N GLU A 130 -5.77 1.70 -12.59
CA GLU A 130 -5.35 2.03 -13.96
C GLU A 130 -4.11 2.92 -13.95
N SER A 131 -3.82 3.67 -12.87
CA SER A 131 -2.42 3.88 -12.53
C SER A 131 -1.87 2.48 -12.39
N PRO A 132 -0.81 2.16 -13.14
CA PRO A 132 -0.24 0.86 -13.07
C PRO A 132 0.32 0.67 -11.66
N VAL A 133 -0.48 0.06 -10.78
CA VAL A 133 -0.01 -1.18 -10.19
C VAL A 133 -0.12 -2.26 -11.27
N SER A 134 0.65 -2.08 -12.36
CA SER A 134 1.45 -3.17 -12.86
C SER A 134 2.18 -3.78 -11.65
N PRO A 135 2.70 -5.00 -11.76
CA PRO A 135 3.80 -5.46 -10.91
C PRO A 135 5.06 -4.54 -10.92
N ALA A 136 4.94 -3.26 -11.29
CA ALA A 136 6.00 -2.34 -11.67
C ALA A 136 5.81 -0.91 -11.11
N THR A 137 5.04 -0.67 -10.04
CA THR A 137 5.62 0.21 -9.01
C THR A 137 6.76 -0.60 -8.44
N PRO A 138 8.05 -0.23 -8.68
CA PRO A 138 9.14 -0.99 -8.09
C PRO A 138 8.88 -0.96 -6.58
N VAL A 139 8.64 -2.13 -6.00
CA VAL A 139 8.54 -2.30 -4.55
C VAL A 139 9.86 -1.78 -4.03
N VAL A 140 9.86 -0.55 -3.55
CA VAL A 140 11.07 0.10 -3.08
C VAL A 140 11.41 -0.60 -1.77
N PRO A 141 12.59 -1.23 -1.65
CA PRO A 141 12.95 -1.96 -0.45
C PRO A 141 12.93 -1.04 0.77
N GLY A 142 12.56 -1.57 1.94
CA GLY A 142 12.49 -0.77 3.18
C GLY A 142 13.81 -0.11 3.58
N CYS A 143 14.95 -0.51 3.00
CA CYS A 143 16.26 0.12 3.18
C CYS A 143 16.56 1.23 2.16
N PHE A 144 15.56 1.75 1.46
CA PHE A 144 15.68 2.92 0.62
C PHE A 144 15.41 4.18 1.42
N PHE A 145 16.36 5.10 1.39
CA PHE A 145 16.28 6.40 2.05
C PHE A 145 16.39 7.49 1.00
N GLU A 146 15.49 8.46 1.04
CA GLU A 146 15.55 9.64 0.18
C GLU A 146 16.57 10.64 0.74
N VAL A 147 17.84 10.28 0.60
CA VAL A 147 18.97 11.01 1.18
C VAL A 147 20.12 11.15 0.18
N THR A 148 20.94 12.17 0.39
CA THR A 148 22.18 12.40 -0.37
C THR A 148 23.28 11.39 0.01
N ARG A 149 24.39 11.41 -0.74
CA ARG A 149 25.57 10.60 -0.43
C ARG A 149 26.09 10.82 1.02
N PRO A 150 26.41 12.05 1.46
CA PRO A 150 26.94 12.29 2.80
C PRO A 150 25.92 11.99 3.90
N GLU A 151 24.62 12.19 3.65
CA GLU A 151 23.58 11.82 4.62
C GLU A 151 23.49 10.31 4.81
N ALA A 152 23.60 9.52 3.74
CA ALA A 152 23.64 8.06 3.85
C ALA A 152 24.88 7.55 4.58
N GLU A 153 26.03 8.21 4.45
CA GLU A 153 27.24 7.89 5.22
C GLU A 153 26.98 8.05 6.71
N ARG A 154 26.43 9.20 7.11
CA ARG A 154 26.04 9.50 8.49
C ARG A 154 25.00 8.52 9.05
N LEU A 155 24.00 8.14 8.24
CA LEU A 155 23.00 7.14 8.64
C LEU A 155 23.66 5.80 9.00
N LEU A 156 24.64 5.36 8.20
CA LEU A 156 25.34 4.10 8.46
C LEU A 156 26.31 4.21 9.64
N GLU A 157 26.93 5.36 9.88
CA GLU A 157 27.75 5.62 11.07
C GLU A 157 26.93 5.56 12.36
N GLN A 158 25.71 6.10 12.34
CA GLN A 158 24.80 6.16 13.50
C GLN A 158 23.92 4.90 13.66
N SER A 159 24.04 3.94 12.74
CA SER A 159 23.20 2.74 12.71
C SER A 159 23.37 1.80 13.91
N ALA A 160 24.45 1.94 14.69
CA ALA A 160 24.74 1.10 15.87
C ALA A 160 24.66 -0.41 15.59
N GLY A 161 25.02 -0.85 14.38
CA GLY A 161 25.04 -2.27 14.01
C GLY A 161 23.69 -2.86 13.54
N ARG A 162 22.61 -2.08 13.48
CA ARG A 162 21.28 -2.52 13.00
C ARG A 162 21.23 -2.87 11.52
N GLY A 163 22.19 -2.35 10.76
CA GLY A 163 22.27 -2.52 9.33
C GLY A 163 23.34 -1.60 8.78
N ASN A 164 23.96 -1.99 7.69
CA ASN A 164 25.17 -1.37 7.18
C ASN A 164 25.16 -1.22 5.65
N LEU A 165 23.96 -1.31 5.07
CA LEU A 165 23.65 -1.12 3.66
C LEU A 165 22.39 -0.26 3.52
N VAL A 166 22.43 0.76 2.67
CA VAL A 166 21.27 1.59 2.30
C VAL A 166 21.21 1.82 0.79
N LEU A 167 19.99 1.89 0.25
CA LEU A 167 19.71 2.41 -1.08
C LEU A 167 19.38 3.89 -0.98
N ARG A 168 19.79 4.67 -1.98
CA ARG A 168 19.49 6.10 -2.07
C ARG A 168 19.45 6.61 -3.51
N PRO A 169 18.84 7.78 -3.79
CA PRO A 169 18.93 8.42 -5.10
C PRO A 169 20.38 8.60 -5.59
N GLY A 170 20.59 8.41 -6.89
CA GLY A 170 21.87 8.72 -7.55
C GLY A 170 22.14 10.23 -7.62
N GLY A 171 23.39 10.63 -7.44
CA GLY A 171 23.78 12.05 -7.31
C GLY A 171 23.61 12.93 -8.57
N HIS A 172 23.33 12.35 -9.73
CA HIS A 172 23.08 13.08 -11.00
C HIS A 172 21.63 12.95 -11.49
N GLY A 173 20.68 12.58 -10.62
CA GLY A 173 19.27 12.43 -11.00
C GLY A 173 18.98 11.24 -11.93
N GLN A 174 19.98 10.40 -12.21
CA GLN A 174 19.83 9.17 -12.98
C GLN A 174 20.18 7.96 -12.12
N GLY A 175 19.22 7.06 -11.97
CA GLY A 175 19.41 5.77 -11.30
C GLY A 175 19.46 5.83 -9.77
N VAL A 176 19.98 4.75 -9.18
CA VAL A 176 20.03 4.51 -7.74
C VAL A 176 21.48 4.27 -7.33
N SER A 177 21.80 4.48 -6.06
CA SER A 177 23.10 4.13 -5.48
C SER A 177 22.92 3.28 -4.23
N VAL A 178 23.81 2.31 -4.05
CA VAL A 178 23.94 1.54 -2.82
C VAL A 178 25.11 2.11 -2.04
N THR A 179 24.91 2.51 -0.79
CA THR A 179 25.99 2.88 0.13
C THR A 179 26.13 1.77 1.17
N THR A 180 27.36 1.34 1.45
CA THR A 180 27.67 0.32 2.46
C THR A 180 28.79 0.79 3.38
N ARG A 181 28.75 0.42 4.66
CA ARG A 181 29.81 0.67 5.65
C ARG A 181 30.19 -0.64 6.34
N GLN A 182 31.43 -1.08 6.26
CA GLN A 182 31.89 -2.28 6.98
C GLN A 182 33.07 -1.93 7.86
N GLU A 183 33.20 -2.58 9.00
CA GLU A 183 34.39 -2.43 9.84
C GLU A 183 35.31 -3.63 9.61
N LEU A 184 36.51 -3.36 9.10
CA LEU A 184 37.53 -4.38 8.87
C LEU A 184 38.77 -3.99 9.67
N ASN A 185 39.15 -4.82 10.65
CA ASN A 185 40.31 -4.60 11.51
C ASN A 185 40.33 -3.21 12.19
N GLY A 186 39.16 -2.74 12.67
CA GLY A 186 39.02 -1.43 13.31
C GLY A 186 38.99 -0.23 12.35
N THR A 187 39.08 -0.45 11.04
CA THR A 187 38.94 0.61 10.03
C THR A 187 37.55 0.55 9.37
N ALA A 188 36.84 1.68 9.37
CA ALA A 188 35.57 1.79 8.68
C ALA A 188 35.78 1.93 7.16
N LEU A 189 35.34 0.94 6.41
CA LEU A 189 35.38 0.89 4.96
C LEU A 189 34.02 1.28 4.39
N LEU A 190 33.98 2.44 3.75
CA LEU A 190 32.77 2.95 3.12
C LEU A 190 32.86 2.78 1.60
N LYS A 191 31.81 2.23 1.00
CA LYS A 191 31.73 1.99 -0.46
C LYS A 191 30.40 2.48 -1.01
N HIS A 192 30.44 2.98 -2.24
CA HIS A 192 29.26 3.35 -2.99
C HIS A 192 29.25 2.66 -4.34
N TYR A 193 28.14 2.01 -4.65
CA TYR A 193 27.94 1.30 -5.90
C TYR A 193 26.86 2.00 -6.71
N ARG A 194 27.12 2.19 -8.00
CA ARG A 194 26.15 2.79 -8.92
C ARG A 194 25.23 1.70 -9.45
N VAL A 195 23.94 1.98 -9.47
CA VAL A 195 22.91 1.10 -10.03
C VAL A 195 22.18 1.84 -11.13
N LYS A 196 22.39 1.42 -12.38
CA LYS A 196 21.76 2.02 -13.55
C LYS A 196 20.37 1.41 -13.74
N ARG A 197 19.37 2.24 -14.01
CA ARG A 197 18.04 1.78 -14.38
C ARG A 197 18.01 1.54 -15.90
N GLU A 198 17.59 0.35 -16.31
CA GLU A 198 17.39 -0.01 -17.72
C GLU A 198 15.89 -0.24 -18.00
N ALA A 199 15.51 -0.42 -19.27
CA ALA A 199 14.12 -0.58 -19.70
C ALA A 199 13.40 -1.75 -19.00
N GLN A 200 14.13 -2.80 -18.60
CA GLN A 200 13.61 -4.01 -17.96
C GLN A 200 14.40 -4.40 -16.70
N GLY A 201 14.78 -3.42 -15.87
CA GLY A 201 15.37 -3.71 -14.55
C GLY A 201 16.51 -2.76 -14.16
N TYR A 202 17.51 -3.33 -13.49
CA TYR A 202 18.63 -2.61 -12.89
C TYR A 202 19.95 -3.31 -13.20
N VAL A 203 21.01 -2.52 -13.37
CA VAL A 203 22.37 -3.03 -13.57
C VAL A 203 23.30 -2.44 -12.54
N ILE A 204 23.93 -3.31 -11.75
CA ILE A 204 24.91 -2.94 -10.73
C ILE A 204 26.27 -2.77 -11.41
N ASP A 205 26.85 -1.57 -11.27
CA ASP A 205 28.15 -1.18 -11.83
C ASP A 205 29.28 -1.68 -10.91
N VAL A 206 29.60 -2.96 -11.05
CA VAL A 206 30.71 -3.67 -10.38
C VAL A 206 31.59 -4.33 -11.45
N GLU A 207 32.75 -4.89 -11.05
CA GLU A 207 33.72 -5.50 -11.97
C GLU A 207 33.10 -6.45 -12.99
N THR A 208 32.14 -7.26 -12.57
CA THR A 208 31.27 -8.03 -13.46
C THR A 208 29.84 -7.51 -13.34
N PRO A 209 29.34 -6.69 -14.30
CA PRO A 209 28.03 -6.09 -14.23
C PRO A 209 26.94 -7.11 -13.96
N HIS A 210 26.12 -6.87 -12.93
CA HIS A 210 25.07 -7.79 -12.52
C HIS A 210 23.70 -7.20 -12.83
N ARG A 211 22.85 -7.98 -13.51
CA ARG A 211 21.49 -7.57 -13.88
C ARG A 211 20.50 -8.06 -12.83
N CYS A 212 19.58 -7.17 -12.45
CA CYS A 212 18.55 -7.45 -11.46
C CYS A 212 17.19 -7.04 -12.04
N SER A 213 16.17 -7.84 -11.81
CA SER A 213 14.79 -7.55 -12.21
C SER A 213 14.15 -6.46 -11.35
N SER A 214 14.65 -6.27 -10.11
CA SER A 214 14.07 -5.36 -9.12
C SER A 214 15.11 -4.76 -8.18
N LEU A 215 14.77 -3.68 -7.46
CA LEU A 215 15.62 -3.13 -6.39
C LEU A 215 15.78 -4.10 -5.20
N ALA A 216 14.79 -4.97 -4.96
CA ALA A 216 14.91 -6.01 -3.93
C ALA A 216 16.01 -7.01 -4.28
N GLU A 217 16.11 -7.43 -5.55
CA GLU A 217 17.22 -8.27 -6.03
C GLU A 217 18.57 -7.56 -5.94
N VAL A 218 18.62 -6.25 -6.15
CA VAL A 218 19.85 -5.47 -5.94
C VAL A 218 20.32 -5.60 -4.49
N VAL A 219 19.42 -5.44 -3.51
CA VAL A 219 19.76 -5.61 -2.09
C VAL A 219 20.22 -7.04 -1.81
N GLN A 220 19.47 -8.02 -2.32
CA GLN A 220 19.77 -9.43 -2.13
C GLN A 220 21.15 -9.81 -2.68
N PHE A 221 21.52 -9.29 -3.85
CA PHE A 221 22.85 -9.47 -4.44
C PHE A 221 23.97 -9.07 -3.47
N PHE A 222 23.86 -7.92 -2.80
CA PHE A 222 24.88 -7.47 -1.84
C PHE A 222 24.89 -8.32 -0.57
N VAL A 223 23.73 -8.74 -0.07
CA VAL A 223 23.63 -9.63 1.11
C VAL A 223 24.28 -10.99 0.80
N GLU A 224 23.94 -11.60 -0.33
CA GLU A 224 24.47 -12.91 -0.74
C GLU A 224 25.97 -12.86 -1.04
N ARG A 225 26.41 -11.87 -1.84
CA ARG A 225 27.81 -11.73 -2.24
C ARG A 225 28.73 -11.48 -1.05
N SER A 226 28.23 -10.81 -0.04
CA SER A 226 28.94 -10.52 1.21
C SER A 226 28.81 -11.61 2.27
N LYS A 227 28.12 -12.72 1.97
CA LYS A 227 27.82 -13.82 2.90
C LYS A 227 27.14 -13.33 4.19
N GLY A 228 26.24 -12.36 4.05
CA GLY A 228 25.49 -11.77 5.16
C GLY A 228 26.25 -10.72 5.98
N SER A 229 27.50 -10.38 5.64
CA SER A 229 28.23 -9.30 6.32
C SER A 229 27.71 -7.89 5.95
N LEU A 230 26.97 -7.78 4.86
CA LEU A 230 26.12 -6.63 4.55
C LEU A 230 24.67 -6.96 4.88
N GLN A 231 24.04 -6.10 5.66
CA GLN A 231 22.65 -6.20 6.08
C GLN A 231 21.93 -4.88 5.80
N PRO A 232 20.71 -4.91 5.22
CA PRO A 232 19.93 -3.70 4.97
C PRO A 232 19.60 -2.97 6.27
N LEU A 233 19.81 -1.66 6.30
CA LEU A 233 19.33 -0.80 7.39
C LEU A 233 17.86 -0.46 7.16
N TYR A 234 17.02 -0.67 8.17
CA TYR A 234 15.60 -0.29 8.13
C TYR A 234 15.33 0.94 9.01
N PRO A 235 14.35 1.80 8.65
CA PRO A 235 13.93 2.92 9.48
C PRO A 235 13.43 2.42 10.84
N GLU A 236 13.80 3.12 11.91
CA GLU A 236 13.09 2.97 13.18
C GLU A 236 11.74 3.64 13.07
N TYR A 237 10.66 2.85 13.05
CA TYR A 237 9.40 3.34 13.55
C TYR A 237 9.59 3.49 15.05
N SER A 238 9.67 4.74 15.50
CA SER A 238 9.84 5.05 16.91
C SER A 238 8.59 4.58 17.66
N SER A 239 8.63 3.36 18.18
CA SER A 239 7.67 2.84 19.13
C SER A 239 8.00 3.43 20.50
N HIS A 240 7.90 4.75 20.63
CA HIS A 240 7.87 5.40 21.93
C HIS A 240 6.42 5.48 22.39
N LEU A 241 6.14 4.55 23.30
CA LEU A 241 4.94 4.41 24.14
C LEU A 241 4.52 5.72 24.82
#